data_AF-A0A957R7E5-F1
#
_entry.id   AF-A0A957R7E5-F1
#
_cell.length_a   1.000
_cell.length_b   1.000
_cell.length_c   1.000
_cell.angle_alpha   90.00
_cell.angle_beta   90.00
_cell.angle_gamma   90.00
#
_symmetry.space_group_name_H-M   'P 1'
#
loop_
_entity.id
_entity.type
_entity.pdbx_description
1 polymer ?
#
loop_
_entity_poly.entity_id
_entity_poly.type
_entity_poly.pdbx_seq_one_letter_code
_entity_poly.pdbx_strand_id
1 'polypeptide(L)'
;DLIARHGVYDAAILDGGDELFAHAAGGGLNSRCVRGIACASLQHRPFLVDKGLNRLLRIPWPRRVADWYLTRTGALPVAAEDEPFFAHYLRWAQPFAAEVQGRIGCVPGMALHLWHGDPVNRQYGSRNAILKRYRFDPATDLGMNAAGLWEWASAKAGLHRDVQAYFTSRREDG
;
A
#
# COMPACT_ATOMS: atom_id res chain seq x y z
N ASP A 1 3.15 -21.78 -5.07
CA ASP A 1 3.68 -20.43 -4.90
C ASP A 1 2.55 -19.51 -4.44
N LEU A 2 2.60 -19.03 -3.19
CA LEU A 2 1.52 -18.21 -2.59
C LEU A 2 1.40 -16.85 -3.29
N ILE A 3 2.54 -16.22 -3.59
CA ILE A 3 2.59 -14.86 -4.14
C ILE A 3 2.00 -14.85 -5.56
N ALA A 4 2.39 -15.84 -6.39
CA ALA A 4 1.85 -15.99 -7.74
C ALA A 4 0.33 -16.27 -7.76
N ARG A 5 -0.19 -17.07 -6.83
CA ARG A 5 -1.64 -17.36 -6.74
C ARG A 5 -2.48 -16.11 -6.46
N HIS A 6 -1.95 -15.18 -5.68
CA HIS A 6 -2.61 -13.91 -5.38
C HIS A 6 -2.33 -12.82 -6.43
N GLY A 7 -1.53 -13.12 -7.47
CA GLY A 7 -1.17 -12.16 -8.51
C GLY A 7 -0.53 -10.90 -7.96
N VAL A 8 0.22 -11.00 -6.84
CA VAL A 8 0.70 -9.80 -6.12
C VAL A 8 1.59 -8.93 -7.01
N TYR A 9 2.40 -9.54 -7.89
CA TYR A 9 3.24 -8.81 -8.83
C TYR A 9 2.44 -8.07 -9.91
N ASP A 10 1.26 -8.59 -10.28
CA ASP A 10 0.39 -7.98 -11.28
C ASP A 10 -0.55 -6.93 -10.67
N ALA A 11 -0.84 -7.08 -9.36
CA ALA A 11 -1.84 -6.28 -8.65
C ALA A 11 -1.26 -5.18 -7.76
N ALA A 12 -0.04 -5.30 -7.22
CA ALA A 12 0.56 -4.30 -6.33
C ALA A 12 1.38 -3.26 -7.12
N ILE A 13 0.70 -2.42 -7.88
CA ILE A 13 1.30 -1.48 -8.85
C ILE A 13 1.56 -0.06 -8.30
N LEU A 14 1.25 0.18 -7.03
CA LEU A 14 1.50 1.45 -6.33
C LEU A 14 2.77 1.41 -5.46
N ASP A 15 3.17 2.56 -4.89
CA ASP A 15 4.38 2.65 -4.04
C ASP A 15 4.24 1.98 -2.67
N GLY A 16 5.37 1.80 -1.99
CA GLY A 16 5.45 1.20 -0.66
C GLY A 16 5.20 -0.30 -0.66
N GLY A 17 5.63 -0.98 -1.72
CA GLY A 17 5.36 -2.41 -1.92
C GLY A 17 5.77 -3.29 -0.74
N ASP A 18 6.95 -3.08 -0.17
CA ASP A 18 7.47 -3.80 0.99
C ASP A 18 6.64 -3.52 2.27
N GLU A 19 6.36 -2.25 2.55
CA GLU A 19 5.56 -1.82 3.70
C GLU A 19 4.11 -2.33 3.61
N LEU A 20 3.47 -2.17 2.46
CA LEU A 20 2.10 -2.62 2.19
C LEU A 20 1.99 -4.14 2.22
N PHE A 21 2.98 -4.85 1.68
CA PHE A 21 3.06 -6.30 1.73
C PHE A 21 3.24 -6.82 3.16
N ALA A 22 4.14 -6.21 3.93
CA ALA A 22 4.34 -6.58 5.34
C ALA A 22 3.06 -6.35 6.16
N HIS A 23 2.36 -5.23 5.92
CA HIS A 23 1.07 -4.97 6.55
C HIS A 23 0.00 -5.97 6.13
N ALA A 24 -0.07 -6.34 4.86
CA ALA A 24 -1.02 -7.34 4.36
C ALA A 24 -0.74 -8.72 4.97
N ALA A 25 0.52 -9.17 4.96
CA ALA A 25 0.93 -10.43 5.56
C ALA A 25 0.63 -10.47 7.07
N GLY A 26 0.86 -9.36 7.77
CA GLY A 26 0.61 -9.21 9.21
C GLY A 26 -0.86 -8.93 9.59
N GLY A 27 -1.77 -8.81 8.62
CA GLY A 27 -3.19 -8.49 8.84
C GLY A 27 -3.48 -7.03 9.22
N GLY A 28 -2.48 -6.15 9.16
CA GLY A 28 -2.57 -4.72 9.49
C GLY A 28 -3.11 -3.85 8.34
N LEU A 29 -4.18 -4.27 7.67
CA LEU A 29 -4.71 -3.67 6.43
C LEU A 29 -5.19 -2.21 6.54
N ASN A 30 -5.36 -1.69 7.75
CA ASN A 30 -5.87 -0.35 8.00
C ASN A 30 -4.95 0.48 8.92
N SER A 31 -3.66 0.14 8.96
CA SER A 31 -2.70 0.85 9.80
C SER A 31 -2.53 2.30 9.36
N ARG A 32 -2.05 3.17 10.27
CA ARG A 32 -1.71 4.56 9.91
C ARG A 32 -0.64 4.64 8.82
N CYS A 33 0.28 3.68 8.79
CA CYS A 33 1.31 3.58 7.76
C CYS A 33 0.67 3.27 6.40
N VAL A 34 -0.18 2.23 6.34
CA VAL A 34 -0.95 1.89 5.12
C VAL A 34 -1.75 3.09 4.62
N ARG A 35 -2.48 3.78 5.49
CA ARG A 35 -3.26 4.97 5.09
C ARG A 35 -2.38 6.10 4.57
N GLY A 36 -1.19 6.29 5.15
CA GLY A 36 -0.21 7.26 4.67
C GLY A 36 0.29 6.96 3.26
N ILE A 37 0.69 5.71 3.01
CA ILE A 37 1.22 5.24 1.71
C ILE A 37 0.12 5.22 0.66
N ALA A 38 -1.02 4.59 0.97
CA ALA A 38 -2.18 4.49 0.08
C ALA A 38 -2.95 5.81 -0.01
N CYS A 39 -2.40 6.90 0.54
CA CYS A 39 -2.94 8.24 0.37
C CYS A 39 -4.42 8.37 0.79
N ALA A 40 -4.86 7.47 1.66
CA ALA A 40 -6.20 7.41 2.21
C ALA A 40 -6.30 8.48 3.30
N SER A 41 -7.30 9.34 3.19
CA SER A 41 -7.48 10.34 4.23
C SER A 41 -7.97 9.61 5.50
N LEU A 42 -7.45 9.99 6.66
CA LEU A 42 -8.06 9.57 7.93
C LEU A 42 -9.36 10.37 8.16
N GLN A 43 -10.30 10.39 7.21
CA GLN A 43 -11.51 11.21 7.34
C GLN A 43 -12.72 10.45 7.89
N HIS A 44 -12.69 9.11 7.97
CA HIS A 44 -13.87 8.33 8.37
C HIS A 44 -13.89 7.85 9.84
N ARG A 45 -12.89 8.18 10.66
CA ARG A 45 -12.99 8.06 12.12
C ARG A 45 -12.64 9.40 12.75
N PRO A 46 -13.45 9.95 13.67
CA PRO A 46 -13.12 11.22 14.30
C PRO A 46 -11.73 11.10 14.94
N PHE A 47 -10.80 11.96 14.53
CA PHE A 47 -9.40 11.95 14.99
C PHE A 47 -9.26 11.87 16.52
N LEU A 48 -10.22 12.44 17.25
CA LEU A 48 -10.30 12.40 18.71
C LEU A 48 -10.61 11.00 19.27
N VAL A 49 -11.43 10.21 18.56
CA VAL A 49 -11.80 8.84 18.94
C VAL A 49 -10.59 7.92 18.81
N ASP A 50 -9.84 8.00 17.69
CA ASP A 50 -8.63 7.18 17.48
C ASP A 50 -7.47 7.60 18.39
N LYS A 51 -7.34 8.89 18.74
CA LYS A 51 -6.31 9.37 19.66
C LYS A 51 -6.61 8.97 21.11
N GLY A 52 -7.88 9.00 21.51
CA GLY A 52 -8.37 8.50 22.80
C GLY A 52 -8.21 6.99 22.92
N LEU A 53 -8.60 6.24 21.89
CA LEU A 53 -8.43 4.79 21.82
C LEU A 53 -6.96 4.38 21.77
N ASN A 54 -6.11 5.02 20.97
CA ASN A 54 -4.66 4.74 20.99
C ASN A 54 -4.02 5.07 22.34
N ARG A 55 -4.49 6.11 23.03
CA ARG A 55 -4.03 6.45 24.39
C ARG A 55 -4.44 5.36 25.39
N LEU A 56 -5.64 4.80 25.26
CA LEU A 56 -6.14 3.69 26.06
C LEU A 56 -5.47 2.35 25.69
N LEU A 57 -5.18 2.08 24.41
CA LEU A 57 -4.49 0.88 23.92
C LEU A 57 -3.00 0.86 24.29
N ARG A 58 -2.41 2.01 24.65
CA ARG A 58 -1.06 2.10 25.23
C ARG A 58 -1.02 1.75 26.72
N ILE A 59 -2.17 1.60 27.37
CA ILE A 59 -2.27 0.95 28.68
C ILE A 59 -2.12 -0.55 28.43
N PRO A 60 -1.36 -1.32 29.23
CA PRO A 60 -1.20 -2.74 28.98
C PRO A 60 -2.50 -3.46 29.33
N TRP A 61 -3.35 -3.66 28.33
CA TRP A 61 -4.53 -4.50 28.47
C TRP A 61 -4.08 -5.96 28.64
N PRO A 62 -4.81 -6.76 29.44
CA PRO A 62 -4.66 -8.20 29.36
C PRO A 62 -4.81 -8.64 27.90
N ARG A 63 -3.86 -9.45 27.40
CA ARG A 63 -3.80 -9.89 25.99
C ARG A 63 -5.16 -10.25 25.39
N ARG A 64 -5.96 -11.02 26.14
CA ARG A 64 -7.32 -11.45 25.72
C ARG A 64 -8.27 -10.30 25.42
N VAL A 65 -8.16 -9.17 26.10
CA VAL A 65 -9.03 -8.02 25.88
C VAL A 65 -8.55 -7.17 24.71
N ALA A 66 -7.23 -7.06 24.52
CA ALA A 66 -6.67 -6.48 23.30
C ALA A 66 -7.04 -7.32 22.07
N ASP A 67 -6.89 -8.65 22.15
CA ASP A 67 -7.27 -9.60 21.10
C ASP A 67 -8.78 -9.52 20.82
N TRP A 68 -9.62 -9.52 21.85
CA TRP A 68 -11.07 -9.34 21.70
C TRP A 68 -11.42 -8.00 21.05
N TYR A 69 -10.78 -6.89 21.44
CA TYR A 69 -11.06 -5.57 20.86
C TYR A 69 -10.66 -5.50 19.38
N LEU A 70 -9.48 -6.02 19.04
CA LEU A 70 -8.98 -6.08 17.66
C LEU A 70 -9.84 -7.01 16.78
N THR A 71 -10.32 -8.12 17.34
CA THR A 71 -11.20 -9.07 16.63
C THR A 71 -12.67 -8.61 16.55
N ARG A 72 -13.15 -7.82 17.52
CA ARG A 72 -14.53 -7.28 17.55
C ARG A 72 -14.78 -6.24 16.46
N THR A 73 -13.74 -5.58 15.97
CA THR A 73 -13.81 -4.73 14.77
C THR A 73 -13.53 -5.49 13.47
N GLY A 74 -13.59 -6.84 13.48
CA GLY A 74 -13.17 -7.75 12.40
C GLY A 74 -13.85 -7.59 11.03
N ALA A 75 -14.61 -6.52 10.81
CA ALA A 75 -14.93 -6.08 9.46
C ALA A 75 -13.63 -5.67 8.76
N LEU A 76 -13.36 -6.32 7.62
CA LEU A 76 -12.29 -5.90 6.73
C LEU A 76 -12.48 -4.41 6.39
N PRO A 77 -11.39 -3.62 6.32
CA PRO A 77 -11.51 -2.23 5.91
C PRO A 77 -12.16 -2.13 4.53
N VAL A 78 -13.01 -1.13 4.33
CA VAL A 78 -13.58 -0.77 3.03
C VAL A 78 -13.09 0.63 2.70
N ALA A 79 -12.65 0.84 1.46
CA ALA A 79 -12.25 2.16 0.98
C ALA A 79 -13.48 3.03 0.72
N ALA A 80 -13.39 4.32 1.02
CA ALA A 80 -14.38 5.29 0.54
C ALA A 80 -14.27 5.44 -0.99
N GLU A 81 -15.34 5.90 -1.64
CA GLU A 81 -15.40 6.05 -3.11
C GLU A 81 -14.30 6.97 -3.67
N ASP A 82 -13.81 7.91 -2.86
CA ASP A 82 -12.77 8.88 -3.22
C ASP A 82 -11.35 8.46 -2.77
N GLU A 83 -11.15 7.21 -2.34
CA GLU A 83 -9.85 6.65 -1.94
C GLU A 83 -9.34 5.58 -2.94
N PRO A 84 -9.08 5.92 -4.21
CA PRO A 84 -8.78 4.93 -5.25
C PRO A 84 -7.52 4.10 -4.97
N PHE A 85 -6.52 4.68 -4.30
CA PHE A 85 -5.27 3.98 -3.95
C PHE A 85 -5.49 2.96 -2.84
N PHE A 86 -6.31 3.32 -1.85
CA PHE A 86 -6.65 2.42 -0.76
C PHE A 86 -7.56 1.29 -1.25
N ALA A 87 -8.54 1.61 -2.10
CA ALA A 87 -9.38 0.62 -2.76
C ALA A 87 -8.54 -0.36 -3.59
N HIS A 88 -7.55 0.16 -4.33
CA HIS A 88 -6.60 -0.65 -5.08
C HIS A 88 -5.77 -1.57 -4.18
N TYR A 89 -5.19 -1.04 -3.10
CA TYR A 89 -4.45 -1.83 -2.11
C TYR A 89 -5.31 -2.96 -1.51
N LEU A 90 -6.52 -2.64 -1.05
CA LEU A 90 -7.39 -3.61 -0.39
C LEU A 90 -7.78 -4.78 -1.31
N ARG A 91 -7.90 -4.52 -2.62
CA ARG A 91 -8.30 -5.52 -3.62
C ARG A 91 -7.40 -6.75 -3.64
N TRP A 92 -6.10 -6.56 -3.54
CA TRP A 92 -5.15 -7.69 -3.47
C TRP A 92 -4.79 -8.05 -2.02
N ALA A 93 -4.74 -7.05 -1.12
CA ALA A 93 -4.25 -7.27 0.24
C ALA A 93 -5.23 -8.07 1.11
N GLN A 94 -6.55 -7.91 0.93
CA GLN A 94 -7.55 -8.66 1.68
C GLN A 94 -7.50 -10.18 1.45
N PRO A 95 -7.59 -10.70 0.19
CA PRO A 95 -7.50 -12.14 -0.04
C PRO A 95 -6.14 -12.70 0.36
N PHE A 96 -5.05 -11.95 0.14
CA PHE A 96 -3.71 -12.34 0.58
C PHE A 96 -3.62 -12.47 2.11
N ALA A 97 -4.09 -11.47 2.85
CA ALA A 97 -4.12 -11.49 4.32
C ALA A 97 -4.97 -12.64 4.88
N ALA A 98 -6.10 -12.94 4.22
CA ALA A 98 -6.99 -14.02 4.61
C ALA A 98 -6.34 -15.41 4.49
N GLU A 99 -5.43 -15.60 3.52
CA GLU A 99 -4.65 -16.84 3.38
C GLU A 99 -3.42 -16.87 4.31
N VAL A 100 -2.69 -15.76 4.43
CA VAL A 100 -1.50 -15.68 5.29
C VAL A 100 -1.85 -15.81 6.76
N GLN A 101 -2.89 -15.11 7.23
CA GLN A 101 -3.36 -15.13 8.61
C GLN A 101 -2.27 -14.78 9.64
N GLY A 102 -1.36 -13.85 9.29
CA GLY A 102 -0.25 -13.47 10.16
C GLY A 102 0.82 -14.55 10.35
N ARG A 103 0.76 -15.67 9.61
CA ARG A 103 1.74 -16.77 9.69
C ARG A 103 3.04 -16.39 8.98
N ILE A 104 3.80 -15.51 9.63
CA ILE A 104 5.09 -15.01 9.15
C ILE A 104 6.20 -15.76 9.89
N GLY A 105 7.09 -16.39 9.14
CA GLY A 105 8.30 -17.01 9.65
C GLY A 105 9.53 -16.16 9.36
N CYS A 106 10.63 -16.44 10.03
CA CYS A 106 11.95 -15.90 9.70
C CYS A 106 12.92 -17.05 9.42
N VAL A 107 13.82 -16.84 8.46
CA VAL A 107 14.92 -17.76 8.18
C VAL A 107 16.22 -17.02 8.49
N PRO A 108 17.11 -17.59 9.33
CA PRO A 108 18.44 -17.01 9.55
C PRO A 108 19.19 -16.92 8.23
N GLY A 109 19.73 -15.75 7.92
CA GLY A 109 20.44 -15.53 6.67
C GLY A 109 20.91 -14.08 6.54
N MET A 110 21.56 -13.78 5.43
CA MET A 110 22.06 -12.46 5.12
C MET A 110 21.38 -11.95 3.85
N ALA A 111 20.71 -10.79 3.96
CA ALA A 111 20.22 -10.05 2.81
C ALA A 111 21.29 -9.03 2.40
N LEU A 112 21.76 -9.11 1.16
CA LEU A 112 22.70 -8.14 0.60
C LEU A 112 21.92 -7.10 -0.20
N HIS A 113 22.14 -5.83 0.13
CA HIS A 113 21.60 -4.72 -0.62
C HIS A 113 22.67 -4.25 -1.61
N LEU A 114 22.56 -4.74 -2.86
CA LEU A 114 23.46 -4.34 -3.93
C LEU A 114 23.21 -2.86 -4.30
N TRP A 115 24.18 -2.24 -4.95
CA TRP A 115 24.05 -0.85 -5.38
C TRP A 115 22.89 -0.69 -6.39
N HIS A 116 22.08 0.36 -6.22
CA HIS A 116 20.89 0.69 -7.03
C HIS A 116 20.70 2.22 -6.99
N GLY A 117 21.71 2.92 -7.49
CA GLY A 117 21.70 4.37 -7.59
C GLY A 117 21.85 5.12 -6.27
N ASP A 118 22.08 6.42 -6.41
CA ASP A 118 22.30 7.32 -5.29
C ASP A 118 21.01 7.57 -4.49
N PRO A 119 21.05 7.47 -3.15
CA PRO A 119 19.90 7.75 -2.30
C PRO A 119 19.24 9.11 -2.56
N VAL A 120 20.03 10.12 -2.93
CA VAL A 120 19.52 11.48 -3.22
C VAL A 120 18.63 11.53 -4.47
N ASN A 121 18.83 10.62 -5.43
CA ASN A 121 18.05 10.57 -6.67
C ASN A 121 16.82 9.67 -6.56
N ARG A 122 16.65 8.93 -5.45
CA ARG A 122 15.53 8.01 -5.24
C ARG A 122 14.19 8.68 -5.02
N GLN A 123 14.15 9.98 -4.75
CA GLN A 123 12.93 10.79 -4.75
C GLN A 123 11.69 10.12 -4.11
N TYR A 124 11.86 9.50 -2.94
CA TYR A 124 10.78 8.77 -2.27
C TYR A 124 9.57 9.69 -2.05
N GLY A 125 8.38 9.19 -2.35
CA GLY A 125 7.13 9.94 -2.20
C GLY A 125 6.84 11.01 -3.26
N SER A 126 7.80 11.42 -4.11
CA SER A 126 7.54 12.42 -5.15
C SER A 126 6.58 11.90 -6.22
N ARG A 127 6.66 10.60 -6.57
CA ARG A 127 5.68 9.92 -7.42
C ARG A 127 4.28 10.03 -6.84
N ASN A 128 4.10 9.72 -5.56
CA ASN A 128 2.79 9.79 -4.92
C ASN A 128 2.21 11.23 -4.97
N ALA A 129 3.06 12.26 -4.90
CA ALA A 129 2.62 13.64 -5.09
C ALA A 129 2.16 13.92 -6.54
N ILE A 130 2.83 13.37 -7.55
CA ILE A 130 2.41 13.44 -8.96
C ILE A 130 1.06 12.75 -9.15
N LEU A 131 0.94 11.50 -8.69
CA LEU A 131 -0.29 10.71 -8.87
C LEU A 131 -1.50 11.39 -8.17
N LYS A 132 -1.29 11.97 -6.99
CA LYS A 132 -2.32 12.79 -6.29
C LYS A 132 -2.75 14.01 -7.09
N ARG A 133 -1.77 14.76 -7.61
CA ARG A 133 -2.02 16.02 -8.34
C ARG A 133 -2.99 15.81 -9.50
N TYR A 134 -2.84 14.69 -10.22
CA TYR A 134 -3.67 14.37 -11.38
C TYR A 134 -4.88 13.49 -11.05
N ARG A 135 -5.18 13.25 -9.76
CA ARG A 135 -6.26 12.36 -9.30
C ARG A 135 -6.20 11.02 -10.04
N PHE A 136 -5.03 10.39 -9.97
CA PHE A 136 -4.82 9.07 -10.53
C PHE A 136 -5.77 8.07 -9.89
N ASP A 137 -6.34 7.18 -10.68
CA ASP A 137 -7.15 6.06 -10.27
C ASP A 137 -6.69 4.79 -11.01
N PRO A 138 -6.06 3.83 -10.31
CA PRO A 138 -5.58 2.59 -10.91
C PRO A 138 -6.66 1.78 -11.64
N ALA A 139 -7.94 1.95 -11.29
CA ALA A 139 -9.02 1.20 -11.92
C ALA A 139 -9.45 1.76 -13.29
N THR A 140 -9.14 3.02 -13.58
CA THR A 140 -9.61 3.71 -14.79
C THR A 140 -8.48 4.32 -15.62
N ASP A 141 -7.33 4.61 -15.01
CA ASP A 141 -6.17 5.18 -15.69
C ASP A 141 -5.18 4.13 -16.20
N LEU A 142 -5.35 2.86 -15.82
CA LEU A 142 -4.52 1.75 -16.28
C LEU A 142 -5.37 0.65 -16.92
N GLY A 143 -4.81 0.04 -17.97
CA GLY A 143 -5.39 -1.10 -18.65
C GLY A 143 -4.30 -2.08 -19.08
N MET A 144 -4.67 -3.34 -19.29
CA MET A 144 -3.78 -4.34 -19.87
C MET A 144 -3.89 -4.29 -21.39
N ASN A 145 -2.76 -4.23 -22.09
CA ASN A 145 -2.73 -4.35 -23.53
C ASN A 145 -2.79 -5.82 -23.98
N ALA A 146 -2.81 -6.05 -25.30
CA ALA A 146 -2.89 -7.40 -25.88
C ALA A 146 -1.72 -8.32 -25.50
N ALA A 147 -0.59 -7.76 -25.04
CA ALA A 147 0.57 -8.50 -24.57
C ALA A 147 0.54 -8.75 -23.04
N GLY A 148 -0.52 -8.33 -22.34
CA GLY A 148 -0.64 -8.46 -20.89
C GLY A 148 0.21 -7.46 -20.11
N LEU A 149 0.63 -6.35 -20.73
CA LEU A 149 1.40 -5.29 -20.07
C LEU A 149 0.48 -4.13 -19.70
N TRP A 150 0.75 -3.50 -18.56
CA TRP A 150 0.08 -2.29 -18.15
C TRP A 150 0.40 -1.11 -19.10
N GLU A 151 -0.63 -0.41 -19.53
CA GLU A 151 -0.57 0.82 -20.30
C GLU A 151 -1.53 1.88 -19.74
N TRP A 152 -1.32 3.14 -20.15
CA TRP A 152 -2.26 4.21 -19.82
C TRP A 152 -3.59 4.00 -20.53
N ALA A 153 -4.67 3.93 -19.76
CA ALA A 153 -6.03 3.79 -20.27
C ALA A 153 -6.83 5.12 -20.29
N SER A 154 -6.24 6.22 -19.80
CA SER A 154 -6.89 7.53 -19.76
C SER A 154 -6.14 8.60 -20.54
N ALA A 155 -6.84 9.68 -20.90
CA ALA A 155 -6.27 10.80 -21.64
C ALA A 155 -5.72 11.90 -20.70
N LYS A 156 -4.83 11.53 -19.76
CA LYS A 156 -4.22 12.46 -18.79
C LYS A 156 -2.78 12.82 -19.18
N ALA A 157 -2.59 13.58 -20.26
CA ALA A 157 -1.27 13.90 -20.80
C ALA A 157 -0.29 14.50 -19.76
N GLY A 158 -0.77 15.32 -18.83
CA GLY A 158 0.04 15.85 -17.74
C GLY A 158 0.55 14.78 -16.77
N LEU A 159 -0.31 13.83 -16.40
CA LEU A 159 0.06 12.68 -15.58
C LEU A 159 1.16 11.86 -16.26
N HIS A 160 0.95 11.50 -17.53
CA HIS A 160 1.86 10.63 -18.27
C HIS A 160 3.25 11.26 -18.38
N ARG A 161 3.30 12.55 -18.76
CA ARG A 161 4.55 13.30 -18.88
C ARG A 161 5.28 13.40 -17.55
N ASP A 162 4.59 13.76 -16.47
CA ASP A 162 5.24 13.98 -15.18
C ASP A 162 5.71 12.64 -14.56
N VAL A 163 4.98 11.53 -14.76
CA VAL A 163 5.42 10.19 -14.35
C VAL A 163 6.62 9.72 -15.17
N GLN A 164 6.62 9.96 -16.49
CA GLN A 164 7.77 9.67 -17.34
C GLN A 164 9.00 10.46 -16.88
N ALA A 165 8.85 11.77 -16.65
CA ALA A 165 9.91 12.62 -16.15
C ALA A 165 10.45 12.16 -14.78
N TYR A 166 9.57 11.70 -13.89
CA TYR A 166 9.96 11.10 -12.62
C TYR A 166 10.92 9.92 -12.83
N PHE A 167 10.55 8.92 -13.64
CA PHE A 167 11.40 7.75 -13.87
C PHE A 167 12.73 8.13 -14.52
N THR A 168 12.73 9.01 -15.53
CA THR A 168 13.98 9.47 -16.17
C THR A 168 14.90 10.21 -15.21
N SER A 169 14.35 10.99 -14.27
CA SER A 169 15.14 11.82 -13.35
C SER A 169 15.83 11.04 -12.22
N ARG A 170 15.47 9.76 -12.00
CA ARG A 170 15.99 8.96 -10.88
C ARG A 170 17.41 8.44 -11.10
N ARG A 171 17.94 8.46 -12.33
CA ARG A 171 19.33 8.06 -12.64
C ARG A 171 19.73 6.75 -11.95
N GLU A 172 18.89 5.74 -12.09
CA GLU A 172 19.04 4.45 -11.37
C GLU A 172 20.33 3.71 -11.75
N ASP A 173 20.85 3.97 -12.96
CA ASP A 173 22.06 3.37 -13.49
C ASP A 173 23.35 4.12 -13.12
N GLY A 174 23.25 5.26 -12.41
CA GLY A 174 24.41 6.06 -11.97
C GLY A 174 24.87 7.11 -12.98
#